data_AF-A0A2V9Q8Q0-F1
#
_entry.id   AF-A0A2V9Q8Q0-F1
#
_cell.length_a   1.000
_cell.length_b   1.000
_cell.length_c   1.000
_cell.angle_alpha   90.00
_cell.angle_beta   90.00
_cell.angle_gamma   90.00
#
_symmetry.space_group_name_H-M   'P 1'
#
loop_
_entity.id
_entity.type
_entity.pdbx_description
1 polymer ?
#
loop_
_entity_poly.entity_id
_entity_poly.type
_entity_poly.pdbx_seq_one_letter_code
_entity_poly.pdbx_strand_id
1 'polypeptide(L)'
;MLTLEKVLATRRSPWELDLPGYAHARAGARTAALEIIAELERMKTAFVSALCFALVYAGLNELDQAFAWLEKACEERPNRLANIKVEPLWDPLRSDPRFKDLMRRLGLFGYSK
;
A
#
# COMPACT_ATOMS: atom_id res chain seq x y z
N MET A 1 -22.48 12.20 32.54
CA MET A 1 -21.24 12.70 31.91
C MET A 1 -20.37 11.52 31.50
N LEU A 2 -20.56 11.01 30.28
CA LEU A 2 -19.57 10.17 29.61
C LEU A 2 -18.87 11.12 28.63
N THR A 3 -17.59 11.45 28.86
CA THR A 3 -16.88 12.39 28.01
C THR A 3 -16.75 11.83 26.59
N LEU A 4 -17.10 12.69 25.63
CA LEU A 4 -17.11 12.47 24.18
C LEU A 4 -15.75 12.02 23.61
N GLU A 5 -14.70 12.07 24.42
CA GLU A 5 -13.33 11.63 24.10
C GLU A 5 -13.24 10.15 23.73
N LYS A 6 -14.13 9.28 24.25
CA LYS A 6 -14.14 7.85 23.90
C LYS A 6 -14.74 7.53 22.52
N VAL A 7 -15.45 8.47 21.89
CA VAL A 7 -16.01 8.29 20.53
C VAL A 7 -14.95 8.58 19.46
N LEU A 8 -13.89 9.30 19.80
CA LEU A 8 -12.74 9.61 18.93
C LEU A 8 -11.49 8.81 19.29
N ALA A 9 -11.63 7.63 19.89
CA ALA A 9 -10.68 6.57 19.61
C ALA A 9 -10.93 6.16 18.15
N THR A 10 -10.54 7.03 17.22
CA THR A 10 -10.57 6.78 15.78
C THR A 10 -9.83 5.47 15.62
N ARG A 11 -10.57 4.39 15.36
CA ARG A 11 -9.95 3.14 14.94
C ARG A 11 -9.17 3.52 13.71
N ARG A 12 -7.84 3.65 13.84
CA ARG A 12 -6.99 4.01 12.72
C ARG A 12 -7.34 3.06 11.61
N SER A 13 -7.74 3.63 10.50
CA SER A 13 -8.07 2.81 9.36
C SER A 13 -6.76 2.41 8.66
N PRO A 14 -6.67 1.21 8.07
CA PRO A 14 -5.46 0.78 7.37
C PRO A 14 -4.88 1.78 6.36
N TRP A 15 -5.72 2.52 5.65
CA TRP A 15 -5.34 3.55 4.68
C TRP A 15 -4.84 4.87 5.31
N GLU A 16 -4.88 5.00 6.63
CA GLU A 16 -4.25 6.11 7.36
C GLU A 16 -2.80 5.78 7.74
N LEU A 17 -2.36 4.52 7.56
CA LEU A 17 -1.03 4.07 7.94
C LEU A 17 -0.09 3.87 6.74
N ASP A 18 -0.61 3.60 5.55
CA ASP A 18 0.21 3.30 4.37
C ASP A 18 1.06 4.49 3.90
N LEU A 19 0.48 5.70 3.86
CA LEU A 19 1.20 6.93 3.52
C LEU A 19 2.27 7.31 4.55
N PRO A 20 2.02 7.30 5.88
CA PRO A 20 3.08 7.45 6.87
C PRO A 20 4.18 6.39 6.77
N GLY A 21 3.81 5.12 6.58
CA GLY A 21 4.78 4.04 6.41
C GLY A 21 5.67 4.25 5.19
N TYR A 22 5.06 4.63 4.06
CA TYR A 22 5.77 5.01 2.84
C TYR A 22 6.71 6.20 3.07
N ALA A 23 6.23 7.25 3.72
CA ALA A 23 7.02 8.45 3.99
C ALA A 23 8.23 8.14 4.88
N HIS A 24 8.04 7.36 5.95
CA HIS A 24 9.14 6.89 6.81
C HIS A 24 10.16 6.09 6.00
N ALA A 25 9.68 5.19 5.14
CA ALA A 25 10.55 4.37 4.31
C ALA A 25 11.39 5.22 3.33
N ARG A 26 10.76 6.16 2.62
CA ARG A 26 11.44 7.07 1.69
C ARG A 26 12.39 8.05 2.37
N ALA A 27 12.16 8.36 3.65
CA ALA A 27 13.06 9.15 4.48
C ALA A 27 14.23 8.35 5.06
N GLY A 28 14.35 7.05 4.77
CA GLY A 28 15.38 6.16 5.31
C GLY A 28 15.11 5.68 6.74
N ALA A 29 13.96 6.01 7.32
CA ALA A 29 13.54 5.57 8.65
C ALA A 29 12.96 4.14 8.59
N ARG A 30 13.80 3.17 8.22
CA ARG A 30 13.41 1.78 7.97
C ARG A 30 12.66 1.14 9.14
N THR A 31 13.15 1.33 10.37
CA THR A 31 12.51 0.78 11.57
C THR A 31 11.07 1.27 11.72
N ALA A 32 10.83 2.58 11.57
CA ALA A 32 9.49 3.16 11.68
C ALA A 32 8.54 2.64 10.58
N ALA A 33 9.04 2.45 9.36
CA ALA A 33 8.24 1.85 8.28
C ALA A 33 7.87 0.38 8.57
N LEU A 34 8.79 -0.40 9.15
CA LEU A 34 8.50 -1.79 9.55
C LEU A 34 7.54 -1.88 10.74
N GLU A 35 7.59 -0.92 11.67
CA GLU A 35 6.61 -0.83 12.76
C GLU A 35 5.20 -0.59 12.22
N ILE A 36 5.06 0.22 11.18
CA ILE A 36 3.79 0.43 10.47
C ILE A 36 3.30 -0.88 9.82
N ILE A 37 4.17 -1.64 9.16
CA ILE A 37 3.82 -2.97 8.62
C ILE A 37 3.32 -3.87 9.75
N ALA A 38 4.05 -3.95 10.87
CA ALA A 38 3.64 -4.75 12.01
C ALA A 38 2.32 -4.26 12.64
N GLU A 39 2.01 -2.96 12.60
CA GLU A 39 0.71 -2.42 13.00
C GLU A 39 -0.41 -2.86 12.05
N LEU A 40 -0.19 -2.74 10.74
CA LEU A 40 -1.13 -3.21 9.70
C LEU A 40 -1.42 -4.71 9.85
N GLU A 41 -0.43 -5.54 10.18
CA GLU A 41 -0.62 -6.98 10.45
C GLU A 41 -1.46 -7.25 11.70
N ARG A 42 -1.30 -6.42 12.73
CA ARG A 42 -2.02 -6.56 14.01
C ARG A 42 -3.44 -6.00 13.97
N MET A 43 -3.79 -5.22 12.95
CA MET A 43 -5.13 -4.66 12.77
C MET A 43 -6.15 -5.78 12.53
N LYS A 44 -6.97 -6.07 13.56
CA LYS A 44 -8.10 -7.00 13.47
C LYS A 44 -9.37 -6.38 12.86
N THR A 45 -9.27 -5.19 12.28
CA THR A 45 -10.42 -4.48 11.70
C THR A 45 -10.89 -5.14 10.40
N ALA A 46 -12.15 -4.92 10.02
CA ALA A 46 -12.72 -5.45 8.79
C ALA A 46 -11.84 -5.04 7.58
N PHE A 47 -11.12 -6.03 7.03
CA PHE A 47 -10.33 -5.96 5.80
C PHE A 47 -9.23 -4.87 5.77
N VAL A 48 -7.99 -5.27 6.02
CA VAL A 48 -6.77 -4.50 5.71
C VAL A 48 -6.40 -4.79 4.26
N SER A 49 -6.35 -3.77 3.40
CA SER A 49 -6.04 -4.00 1.98
C SER A 49 -4.57 -4.36 1.81
N ALA A 50 -4.29 -5.40 1.00
CA ALA A 50 -2.94 -5.77 0.60
C ALA A 50 -2.15 -4.60 -0.05
N LEU A 51 -2.86 -3.64 -0.64
CA LEU A 51 -2.28 -2.43 -1.22
C LEU A 51 -1.53 -1.55 -0.20
N CYS A 52 -2.01 -1.51 1.05
CA CYS A 52 -1.35 -0.73 2.12
C CYS A 52 0.04 -1.28 2.41
N PHE A 53 0.19 -2.62 2.47
CA PHE A 53 1.49 -3.27 2.64
C PHE A 53 2.40 -3.06 1.44
N ALA A 54 1.87 -3.26 0.23
CA ALA A 54 2.61 -3.08 -1.01
C ALA A 54 3.22 -1.68 -1.09
N LEU A 55 2.47 -0.65 -0.69
CA LEU A 55 2.93 0.72 -0.71
C LEU A 55 4.12 0.93 0.24
N VAL A 56 4.02 0.49 1.49
CA VAL A 56 5.12 0.66 2.46
C VAL A 56 6.39 -0.08 2.00
N TYR A 57 6.27 -1.31 1.49
CA TYR A 57 7.41 -2.04 0.95
C TYR A 57 8.02 -1.40 -0.31
N ALA A 58 7.19 -0.79 -1.17
CA ALA A 58 7.68 -0.02 -2.31
C ALA A 58 8.50 1.20 -1.84
N GLY A 59 8.06 1.88 -0.78
CA GLY A 59 8.81 2.97 -0.16
C GLY A 59 10.15 2.51 0.42
N LEU A 60 10.23 1.27 0.91
CA LEU A 60 11.45 0.65 1.44
C LEU A 60 12.41 0.15 0.34
N ASN A 61 11.98 0.18 -0.92
CA ASN A 61 12.67 -0.42 -2.06
C ASN A 61 12.86 -1.95 -1.92
N GLU A 62 12.00 -2.59 -1.13
CA GLU A 62 11.93 -4.05 -0.92
C GLU A 62 10.96 -4.63 -1.96
N LEU A 63 11.42 -4.66 -3.22
CA LEU A 63 10.55 -4.84 -4.38
C LEU A 63 9.85 -6.20 -4.40
N ASP A 64 10.52 -7.26 -3.94
CA ASP A 64 9.95 -8.62 -3.94
C ASP A 64 8.70 -8.70 -3.06
N GLN A 65 8.77 -8.12 -1.86
CA GLN A 65 7.66 -8.01 -0.93
C GLN A 65 6.58 -7.11 -1.49
N ALA A 66 6.95 -5.96 -2.08
CA ALA A 66 5.99 -5.06 -2.70
C ALA A 66 5.17 -5.75 -3.80
N PHE A 67 5.82 -6.52 -4.69
CA PHE A 67 5.13 -7.29 -5.72
C PHE A 67 4.28 -8.43 -5.17
N ALA A 68 4.76 -9.17 -4.17
CA ALA A 68 3.97 -10.22 -3.52
C ALA A 68 2.66 -9.66 -2.94
N TRP A 69 2.72 -8.49 -2.31
CA TRP A 69 1.53 -7.81 -1.80
C TRP A 69 0.65 -7.22 -2.91
N LEU A 70 1.22 -6.75 -4.02
CA LEU A 70 0.44 -6.30 -5.18
C LEU A 70 -0.32 -7.45 -5.85
N GLU A 71 0.27 -8.63 -5.98
CA GLU A 71 -0.42 -9.82 -6.50
C GLU A 71 -1.61 -10.18 -5.60
N LYS A 72 -1.41 -10.17 -4.27
CA LYS A 72 -2.51 -10.36 -3.32
C LYS A 72 -3.59 -9.27 -3.46
N ALA A 73 -3.21 -8.02 -3.68
CA ALA A 73 -4.16 -6.93 -3.93
C ALA A 73 -4.97 -7.13 -5.23
N CYS A 74 -4.38 -7.77 -6.25
CA CYS A 74 -5.08 -8.17 -7.47
C CYS A 74 -6.17 -9.20 -7.20
N GLU A 75 -5.88 -10.19 -6.35
CA GLU A 75 -6.83 -11.23 -5.93
C GLU A 75 -7.98 -10.64 -5.09
N GLU A 76 -7.68 -9.67 -4.23
CA GLU A 76 -8.66 -9.02 -3.37
C GLU A 76 -9.68 -8.18 -4.16
N ARG A 77 -9.21 -7.16 -4.89
CA ARG A 77 -10.04 -6.22 -5.67
C ARG A 77 -9.20 -5.54 -6.76
N PRO A 78 -9.21 -6.04 -8.01
CA PRO A 78 -8.35 -5.51 -9.08
C PRO A 78 -8.64 -4.03 -9.42
N ASN A 79 -9.88 -3.58 -9.21
CA ASN A 79 -10.32 -2.20 -9.48
C ASN A 79 -9.53 -1.15 -8.68
N ARG A 80 -8.98 -1.51 -7.51
CA ARG A 80 -8.20 -0.59 -6.66
C ARG A 80 -6.80 -0.31 -7.21
N LEU A 81 -6.35 -1.05 -8.21
CA LEU A 81 -5.04 -0.90 -8.84
C LEU A 81 -5.06 0.03 -10.05
N ALA A 82 -6.24 0.56 -10.42
CA ALA A 82 -6.42 1.35 -11.64
C ALA A 82 -5.48 2.57 -11.73
N ASN A 83 -5.12 3.16 -10.59
CA ASN A 83 -4.30 4.38 -10.54
C ASN A 83 -2.80 4.11 -10.34
N ILE A 84 -2.38 2.86 -10.07
CA ILE A 84 -0.98 2.52 -9.80
C ILE A 84 -0.06 2.95 -10.95
N LYS A 85 -0.57 2.90 -12.19
CA LYS A 85 0.17 3.32 -13.39
C LYS A 85 0.58 4.79 -13.36
N VAL A 86 -0.22 5.66 -12.74
CA VAL A 86 -0.05 7.12 -12.80
C VAL A 86 0.39 7.72 -11.48
N GLU A 87 0.08 7.09 -10.35
CA GLU A 87 0.47 7.56 -9.01
C GLU A 87 1.99 7.54 -8.82
N PRO A 88 2.63 8.67 -8.44
CA PRO A 88 4.09 8.75 -8.23
C PRO A 88 4.60 7.89 -7.07
N LEU A 89 3.71 7.52 -6.14
CA LEU A 89 4.06 6.67 -5.00
C LEU A 89 4.67 5.33 -5.43
N TRP A 90 4.29 4.83 -6.62
CA TRP A 90 4.75 3.58 -7.21
C TRP A 90 5.97 3.71 -8.11
N ASP A 91 6.55 4.92 -8.24
CA ASP A 91 7.78 5.15 -9.01
C ASP A 91 8.92 4.17 -8.69
N PRO A 92 9.14 3.73 -7.43
CA PRO A 92 10.16 2.72 -7.13
C PRO A 92 9.98 1.39 -7.89
N LEU A 93 8.75 1.04 -8.26
CA LEU A 93 8.46 -0.22 -8.96
C LEU A 93 8.54 -0.08 -10.49
N ARG A 94 8.46 1.14 -11.04
CA ARG A 94 8.23 1.36 -12.48
C ARG A 94 9.36 0.88 -13.38
N SER A 95 10.59 0.81 -12.87
CA SER A 95 11.75 0.31 -13.60
C SER A 95 11.82 -1.22 -13.64
N ASP A 96 11.13 -1.92 -12.72
CA ASP A 96 11.13 -3.37 -12.64
C ASP A 96 10.23 -3.97 -13.75
N PRO A 97 10.71 -4.96 -14.53
CA PRO A 97 9.91 -5.61 -15.57
C PRO A 97 8.59 -6.20 -15.09
N ARG A 98 8.51 -6.65 -13.83
CA ARG A 98 7.30 -7.20 -13.21
C ARG A 98 6.18 -6.17 -13.13
N PHE A 99 6.50 -4.89 -13.00
CA PHE A 99 5.49 -3.82 -13.00
C PHE A 99 4.77 -3.71 -14.34
N LYS A 100 5.52 -3.78 -15.45
CA LYS A 100 4.93 -3.77 -16.80
C LYS A 100 4.07 -5.01 -17.04
N ASP A 101 4.48 -6.18 -16.54
CA ASP A 101 3.68 -7.39 -16.67
C ASP A 101 2.38 -7.31 -15.86
N LEU A 102 2.47 -6.84 -14.61
CA LEU A 102 1.33 -6.60 -13.74
C LEU A 102 0.30 -5.65 -14.39
N MET A 103 0.76 -4.50 -14.92
CA MET A 103 -0.12 -3.54 -15.59
C MET A 103 -0.78 -4.13 -16.85
N ARG A 104 -0.12 -5.06 -17.55
CA ARG A 104 -0.68 -5.76 -18.71
C ARG A 104 -1.79 -6.73 -18.29
N ARG A 105 -1.54 -7.52 -17.25
CA ARG A 105 -2.53 -8.46 -16.69
C ARG A 105 -3.77 -7.77 -16.15
N LEU A 106 -3.62 -6.54 -15.64
CA LEU A 106 -4.71 -5.70 -15.16
C LEU A 106 -5.46 -4.94 -16.28
N GLY A 107 -5.04 -5.07 -17.55
CA GLY A 107 -5.66 -4.37 -18.67
C GLY A 107 -5.41 -2.85 -18.69
N LEU A 108 -4.44 -2.35 -17.91
CA LEU A 108 -4.12 -0.91 -17.79
C LEU A 108 -3.20 -0.39 -18.91
N PHE A 109 -2.83 -1.26 -19.85
CA PHE A 109 -2.32 -0.88 -21.17
C PHE A 109 -3.48 -0.81 -22.17
N GLY A 110 -4.35 0.19 -22.01
CA GLY A 110 -5.48 0.39 -22.90
C GLY A 110 -6.20 1.69 -22.61
N TYR A 111 -5.62 2.81 -23.04
CA TYR A 111 -6.29 3.95 -23.67
C TYR A 111 -5.19 4.90 -24.14
N SER A 112 -4.73 4.66 -25.36
CA SER A 112 -4.21 5.72 -26.20
C SER A 112 -5.42 6.55 -26.66
N LYS A 113 -5.53 7.77 -26.18
CA LYS A 113 -6.20 8.86 -26.89
C LYS A 113 -5.30 10.08 -26.81
#